data_AF-A0A3N4KS95-F1
#
_entry.id   AF-A0A3N4KS95-F1
#
_cell.length_a   1.000
_cell.length_b   1.000
_cell.length_c   1.000
_cell.angle_alpha   90.00
_cell.angle_beta   90.00
_cell.angle_gamma   90.00
#
_symmetry.space_group_name_H-M   'P 1'
#
loop_
_entity.id
_entity.type
_entity.pdbx_description
1 polymer ?
#
loop_
_entity_poly.entity_id
_entity_poly.type
_entity_poly.pdbx_seq_one_letter_code
_entity_poly.pdbx_strand_id
1 'polypeptide(L)'
;MRISHDTLSPDLIHLLSAFTTTFASTAHSFLKQESVHAEPFSRVCELHTTLLYLSESPHPTALLQQLGGRDGADGDGNGDVKHAQELLGFMLNAEFMLWELYRGQGCSVLENPSLFHWVTVGREWERRERTAVWGVREKVLKIRVAFVRGILCEEGPKLAEFTPHDCASRGIDFPVDLAAFMPALHAQGIYDDYEEPAAAAAEPQPEPEEPEPSYSSLLENSTDESGYSSAASPPATPTPADQLTALLLKATTDPLPTQLTQNLLTHLSTNRSLLSAYPLDFLSVSTLAAYVSCNPVLARGIVVLLLEATSLARRAEVLGTLAGLPVALGMLDLVNRVLMEVGLLGAQEKSHLLHGYLNNAIRAAEEESGGKRVQTRTVQLIVLFVTALIRGEVVAPEEVFYEVQELGVRFAWVREARELWRGLCAVTEGEV
;
A
#
# COMPACT_ATOMS: atom_id res chain seq x y z
N MET A 1 -9.08 20.69 -3.65
CA MET A 1 -8.41 19.39 -3.44
C MET A 1 -8.95 18.87 -2.12
N ARG A 2 -9.69 17.75 -2.08
CA ARG A 2 -10.26 17.24 -0.82
C ARG A 2 -9.12 16.69 0.03
N ILE A 3 -8.94 17.24 1.23
CA ILE A 3 -7.94 16.77 2.20
C ILE A 3 -8.32 15.33 2.59
N SER A 4 -7.43 14.37 2.35
CA SER A 4 -7.64 12.96 2.70
C SER A 4 -7.75 12.83 4.22
N HIS A 5 -8.51 11.85 4.71
CA HIS A 5 -8.61 11.53 6.15
C HIS A 5 -7.29 10.99 6.77
N ASP A 6 -6.18 11.01 6.01
CA ASP A 6 -4.90 10.36 6.34
C ASP A 6 -3.77 11.35 6.69
N THR A 7 -4.08 12.65 6.85
CA THR A 7 -3.10 13.68 7.26
C THR A 7 -3.28 14.08 8.71
N LEU A 8 -2.23 14.64 9.33
CA LEU A 8 -2.28 15.12 10.71
C LEU A 8 -3.41 16.15 10.93
N SER A 9 -3.96 16.16 12.14
CA SER A 9 -4.92 17.20 12.53
C SER A 9 -4.29 18.59 12.52
N PRO A 10 -5.08 19.66 12.31
CA PRO A 10 -4.58 21.04 12.30
C PRO A 10 -3.78 21.42 13.56
N ASP A 11 -4.22 20.95 14.74
CA ASP A 11 -3.56 21.24 16.01
C ASP A 11 -2.15 20.63 16.08
N LEU A 12 -1.99 19.39 15.59
CA LEU A 12 -0.70 18.71 15.54
C LEU A 12 0.22 19.33 14.47
N ILE A 13 -0.35 19.77 13.35
CA ILE A 13 0.39 20.51 12.33
C ILE A 13 0.93 21.82 12.91
N HIS A 14 0.11 22.58 13.64
CA HIS A 14 0.54 23.81 14.29
C HIS A 14 1.63 23.57 15.34
N LEU A 15 1.49 22.51 16.14
CA LEU A 15 2.49 22.13 17.13
C LEU A 15 3.85 21.82 16.49
N LEU A 16 3.84 21.01 15.42
CA LEU A 16 5.06 20.63 14.71
C LEU A 16 5.63 21.76 13.86
N SER A 17 4.86 22.80 13.53
CA SER A 17 5.35 23.98 12.79
C SER A 17 6.22 24.93 13.64
N ALA A 18 6.48 24.60 14.92
CA ALA A 18 7.31 25.41 15.80
C ALA A 18 8.74 25.55 15.27
N PHE A 19 9.18 26.78 15.01
CA PHE A 19 10.46 27.06 14.35
C PHE A 19 11.63 27.34 15.32
N THR A 20 11.32 27.87 16.51
CA THR A 20 12.32 28.33 17.50
C THR A 20 12.33 27.47 18.77
N THR A 21 11.50 26.43 18.83
CA THR A 21 11.46 25.48 19.93
C THR A 21 12.43 24.34 19.65
N THR A 22 13.10 23.81 20.68
CA THR A 22 14.01 22.68 20.48
C THR A 22 13.26 21.44 20.05
N PHE A 23 13.92 20.58 19.28
CA PHE A 23 13.33 19.31 18.83
C PHE A 23 12.85 18.45 20.00
N ALA A 24 13.65 18.34 21.08
CA ALA A 24 13.26 17.63 22.30
C ALA A 24 11.99 18.22 22.94
N SER A 25 11.90 19.54 23.04
CA SER A 25 10.75 20.19 23.66
C SER A 25 9.49 20.06 22.80
N THR A 26 9.62 20.16 21.47
CA THR A 26 8.50 19.94 20.55
C THR A 26 8.03 18.49 20.61
N ALA A 27 8.95 17.53 20.63
CA ALA A 27 8.63 16.12 20.74
C ALA A 27 7.93 15.76 22.05
N HIS A 28 8.41 16.30 23.17
CA HIS A 28 7.76 16.14 24.46
C HIS A 28 6.32 16.67 24.47
N SER A 29 6.10 17.85 23.89
CA SER A 29 4.76 18.43 23.77
C SER A 29 3.85 17.64 22.84
N PHE A 30 4.40 17.04 21.78
CA PHE A 30 3.67 16.18 20.84
C PHE A 30 3.25 14.87 21.51
N LEU A 31 4.19 14.20 22.17
CA LEU A 31 3.92 12.94 22.86
C LEU A 31 2.87 13.11 23.97
N LYS A 32 2.86 14.25 24.67
CA LYS A 32 1.86 14.55 25.71
C LYS A 32 0.42 14.70 25.22
N GLN A 33 0.17 14.84 23.92
CA GLN A 33 -1.19 14.96 23.40
C GLN A 33 -1.93 13.62 23.58
N GLU A 34 -3.12 13.65 24.19
CA GLU A 34 -3.92 12.42 24.40
C GLU A 34 -4.24 11.71 23.09
N SER A 35 -4.50 12.47 22.01
CA SER A 35 -4.74 11.93 20.67
C SER A 35 -3.53 11.19 20.07
N VAL A 36 -2.32 11.50 20.55
CA VAL A 36 -1.07 10.85 20.11
C VAL A 36 -0.85 9.57 20.90
N HIS A 37 -1.11 9.58 22.20
CA HIS A 37 -1.03 8.39 23.05
C HIS A 37 -2.08 7.33 22.69
N ALA A 38 -3.27 7.73 22.25
CA ALA A 38 -4.35 6.81 21.88
C ALA A 38 -4.03 6.00 20.61
N GLU A 39 -3.33 6.58 19.62
CA GLU A 39 -3.07 5.93 18.34
C GLU A 39 -1.66 6.23 17.77
N PRO A 40 -0.57 5.76 18.41
CA PRO A 40 0.79 6.12 18.02
C PRO A 40 1.14 5.69 16.59
N PHE A 41 0.61 4.55 16.11
CA PHE A 41 0.82 4.08 14.75
C PHE A 41 0.13 4.97 13.71
N SER A 42 -1.13 5.35 13.93
CA SER A 42 -1.85 6.29 13.06
C SER A 42 -1.08 7.61 12.92
N ARG A 43 -0.49 8.11 14.02
CA ARG A 43 0.33 9.33 13.99
C ARG A 43 1.60 9.18 13.13
N VAL A 44 2.26 8.03 13.17
CA VAL A 44 3.43 7.74 12.32
C VAL A 44 3.03 7.73 10.84
N CYS A 45 1.91 7.08 10.50
CA CYS A 45 1.38 7.05 9.13
C CYS A 45 0.99 8.45 8.63
N GLU A 46 0.33 9.24 9.46
CA GLU A 46 -0.06 10.62 9.14
C GLU A 46 1.16 11.54 8.99
N LEU A 47 2.21 11.36 9.80
CA LEU A 47 3.50 12.06 9.66
C LEU A 47 4.14 11.75 8.31
N HIS A 48 4.28 10.47 7.97
CA HIS A 48 4.84 10.03 6.68
C HIS A 48 4.04 10.57 5.49
N THR A 49 2.71 10.45 5.55
CA THR A 49 1.80 10.92 4.50
C THR A 49 1.88 12.43 4.32
N THR A 50 1.89 13.19 5.41
CA THR A 50 1.99 14.65 5.37
C THR A 50 3.35 15.11 4.84
N LEU A 51 4.44 14.47 5.28
CA LEU A 51 5.79 14.72 4.75
C LEU A 51 5.88 14.45 3.25
N LEU A 52 5.31 13.35 2.77
CA LEU A 52 5.28 13.00 1.35
C LEU A 52 4.55 14.08 0.53
N TYR A 53 3.32 14.43 0.92
CA TYR A 53 2.53 15.44 0.22
C TYR A 53 3.22 16.81 0.15
N LEU A 54 3.83 17.26 1.25
CA LEU A 54 4.59 18.52 1.26
C LEU A 54 5.85 18.44 0.39
N SER A 55 6.50 17.27 0.32
CA SER A 55 7.71 17.09 -0.50
C SER A 55 7.40 17.13 -2.00
N GLU A 56 6.29 16.53 -2.41
CA GLU A 56 5.89 16.43 -3.81
C GLU A 56 5.17 17.68 -4.32
N SER A 57 4.56 18.46 -3.43
CA SER A 57 3.81 19.67 -3.79
C SER A 57 4.72 20.74 -4.45
N PRO A 58 4.27 21.37 -5.55
CA PRO A 58 4.96 22.53 -6.12
C PRO A 58 4.83 23.79 -5.24
N HIS A 59 3.81 23.84 -4.38
CA HIS A 59 3.53 24.96 -3.48
C HIS A 59 3.34 24.45 -2.04
N PRO A 60 4.43 23.98 -1.40
CA PRO A 60 4.34 23.27 -0.12
C PRO A 60 3.93 24.16 1.05
N THR A 61 4.30 25.44 1.02
CA THR A 61 3.88 26.43 2.02
C THR A 61 2.36 26.63 2.02
N ALA A 62 1.76 26.79 0.83
CA ALA A 62 0.31 26.92 0.69
C ALA A 62 -0.43 25.64 1.10
N LEU A 63 0.11 24.47 0.74
CA LEU A 63 -0.46 23.19 1.15
C LEU A 63 -0.43 23.01 2.67
N LEU A 64 0.66 23.37 3.34
CA LEU A 64 0.75 23.31 4.79
C LEU A 64 -0.27 24.22 5.48
N GLN A 65 -0.50 25.44 4.97
CA GLN A 65 -1.54 26.32 5.51
C GLN A 65 -2.94 25.70 5.38
N GLN A 66 -3.24 25.07 4.23
CA GLN A 66 -4.51 24.39 4.00
C GLN A 66 -4.71 23.23 4.97
N LEU A 67 -3.68 22.40 5.17
CA LEU A 67 -3.73 21.28 6.12
C LEU A 67 -3.85 21.78 7.58
N GLY A 68 -3.23 22.91 7.90
CA GLY A 68 -3.36 23.60 9.19
C GLY A 68 -4.68 24.36 9.36
N GLY A 69 -5.64 24.26 8.44
CA GLY A 69 -6.95 24.90 8.57
C GLY A 69 -6.96 26.42 8.44
N ARG A 70 -5.94 27.02 7.81
CA ARG A 70 -5.90 28.45 7.49
C ARG A 70 -6.35 28.71 6.05
N ASP A 71 -7.39 29.51 5.87
CA ASP A 71 -7.81 30.00 4.56
C ASP A 71 -6.87 31.12 4.09
N GLY A 72 -6.26 30.93 2.92
CA GLY A 72 -5.20 31.78 2.39
C GLY A 72 -5.65 33.21 2.12
N ALA A 73 -5.36 34.13 3.04
CA ALA A 73 -5.55 35.55 2.86
C ALA A 73 -4.64 36.41 3.76
N ASP A 74 -3.33 36.17 3.76
CA ASP A 74 -2.36 37.14 4.30
C ASP A 74 -1.35 37.53 3.22
N GLY A 75 -1.71 38.57 2.47
CA GLY A 75 -0.92 39.16 1.38
C GLY A 75 0.04 40.25 1.88
N ASP A 76 0.90 39.93 2.83
CA ASP A 76 2.01 40.80 3.22
C ASP A 76 3.34 40.10 2.94
N GLY A 77 4.34 40.82 2.42
CA GLY A 77 5.61 40.25 1.93
C GLY A 77 6.45 39.56 3.01
N ASN A 78 6.14 39.80 4.29
CA ASN A 78 6.71 39.10 5.44
C ASN A 78 6.08 37.71 5.68
N GLY A 79 4.92 37.45 5.08
CA GLY A 79 4.21 36.18 5.14
C GLY A 79 5.01 35.05 4.52
N ASP A 80 5.65 35.26 3.36
CA ASP A 80 6.41 34.20 2.67
C ASP A 80 7.57 33.64 3.50
N VAL A 81 8.28 34.52 4.23
CA VAL A 81 9.36 34.08 5.13
C VAL A 81 8.79 33.28 6.29
N LYS A 82 7.71 33.75 6.89
CA LYS A 82 7.04 33.05 8.00
C LYS A 82 6.48 31.69 7.55
N HIS A 83 5.84 31.61 6.39
CA HIS A 83 5.33 30.35 5.85
C HIS A 83 6.46 29.37 5.52
N ALA A 84 7.60 29.87 5.03
CA ALA A 84 8.80 29.04 4.83
C ALA A 84 9.37 28.51 6.15
N GLN A 85 9.38 29.34 7.21
CA GLN A 85 9.79 28.94 8.55
C GLN A 85 8.85 27.89 9.17
N GLU A 86 7.54 28.09 9.05
CA GLU A 86 6.53 27.11 9.49
C GLU A 86 6.68 25.78 8.74
N LEU A 87 6.91 25.83 7.42
CA LEU A 87 7.17 24.63 6.61
C LEU A 87 8.44 23.91 7.04
N LEU A 88 9.54 24.65 7.22
CA LEU A 88 10.79 24.05 7.67
C LEU A 88 10.66 23.47 9.09
N GLY A 89 10.00 24.21 10.00
CA GLY A 89 9.67 23.75 11.34
C GLY A 89 8.92 22.43 11.30
N PHE A 90 7.83 22.37 10.55
CA PHE A 90 7.03 21.15 10.38
C PHE A 90 7.88 19.98 9.87
N MET A 91 8.61 20.18 8.77
CA MET A 91 9.38 19.10 8.16
C MET A 91 10.43 18.54 9.11
N LEU A 92 11.21 19.39 9.78
CA LEU A 92 12.27 18.92 10.66
C LEU A 92 11.72 18.29 11.95
N ASN A 93 10.70 18.90 12.57
CA ASN A 93 10.09 18.33 13.77
C ASN A 93 9.41 16.98 13.46
N ALA A 94 8.78 16.84 12.29
CA ALA A 94 8.18 15.57 11.87
C ALA A 94 9.23 14.46 11.68
N GLU A 95 10.37 14.74 11.04
CA GLU A 95 11.46 13.77 10.91
C GLU A 95 12.05 13.39 12.28
N PHE A 96 12.23 14.38 13.16
CA PHE A 96 12.70 14.11 14.52
C PHE A 96 11.69 13.26 15.31
N MET A 97 10.38 13.50 15.14
CA MET A 97 9.34 12.69 15.77
C MET A 97 9.37 11.23 15.31
N LEU A 98 9.56 10.98 14.01
CA LEU A 98 9.71 9.62 13.48
C LEU A 98 10.92 8.89 14.08
N TRP A 99 11.97 9.62 14.42
CA TRP A 99 13.12 9.04 15.12
C TRP A 99 12.83 8.81 16.62
N GLU A 100 12.32 9.82 17.32
CA GLU A 100 12.09 9.79 18.77
C GLU A 100 11.08 8.70 19.20
N LEU A 101 10.00 8.52 18.41
CA LEU A 101 8.96 7.51 18.67
C LEU A 101 9.50 6.07 18.77
N TYR A 102 10.53 5.75 17.98
CA TYR A 102 11.12 4.41 17.93
C TYR A 102 12.41 4.29 18.74
N ARG A 103 13.13 5.40 18.98
CA ARG A 103 14.25 5.40 19.92
C ARG A 103 13.82 5.00 21.33
N GLY A 104 12.66 5.47 21.79
CA GLY A 104 12.10 5.12 23.11
C GLY A 104 11.88 3.62 23.31
N GLN A 105 11.89 2.83 22.23
CA GLN A 105 11.70 1.37 22.23
C GLN A 105 13.03 0.60 22.22
N GLY A 106 14.18 1.28 22.25
CA GLY A 106 15.51 0.66 22.25
C GLY A 106 16.01 0.20 20.88
N CYS A 107 15.34 0.59 19.79
CA CYS A 107 15.74 0.26 18.42
C CYS A 107 16.92 1.12 17.96
N SER A 108 17.89 0.50 17.27
CA SER A 108 18.94 1.23 16.55
C SER A 108 18.35 1.94 15.31
N VAL A 109 19.10 2.88 14.72
CA VAL A 109 18.68 3.54 13.47
C VAL A 109 18.51 2.51 12.34
N LEU A 110 19.32 1.44 12.34
CA LEU A 110 19.26 0.35 11.37
C LEU A 110 18.00 -0.53 11.49
N GLU A 111 17.27 -0.44 12.60
CA GLU A 111 16.04 -1.19 12.87
C GLU A 111 14.80 -0.28 12.83
N ASN A 112 14.99 1.03 12.66
CA ASN A 112 13.91 1.98 12.63
C ASN A 112 13.03 1.75 11.38
N PRO A 113 11.70 1.62 11.51
CA PRO A 113 10.80 1.43 10.36
C PRO A 113 10.82 2.59 9.35
N SER A 114 11.28 3.77 9.76
CA SER A 114 11.42 4.96 8.90
C SER A 114 12.76 5.00 8.15
N LEU A 115 13.64 3.99 8.31
CA LEU A 115 14.94 3.94 7.65
C LEU A 115 14.82 4.04 6.12
N PHE A 116 13.85 3.33 5.53
CA PHE A 116 13.58 3.41 4.08
C PHE A 116 13.28 4.83 3.63
N HIS A 117 12.40 5.51 4.37
CA HIS A 117 11.98 6.87 4.07
C HIS A 117 13.17 7.82 4.10
N TRP A 118 14.01 7.75 5.13
CA TRP A 118 15.19 8.60 5.26
C TRP A 118 16.22 8.37 4.14
N VAL A 119 16.50 7.12 3.79
CA VAL A 119 17.40 6.79 2.68
C VAL A 119 16.81 7.26 1.34
N THR A 120 15.50 7.15 1.17
CA THR A 120 14.79 7.62 -0.03
C THR A 120 14.85 9.14 -0.16
N VAL A 121 14.61 9.88 0.92
CA VAL A 121 14.74 11.35 0.96
C VAL A 121 16.14 11.79 0.50
N GLY A 122 17.20 11.14 1.00
CA GLY A 122 18.57 11.42 0.58
C GLY A 122 18.82 11.14 -0.91
N ARG A 123 18.43 9.95 -1.39
CA ARG A 123 18.63 9.54 -2.80
C ARG A 123 17.84 10.39 -3.80
N GLU A 124 16.62 10.77 -3.42
CA GLU A 124 15.79 11.65 -4.23
C GLU A 124 16.41 13.04 -4.36
N TRP A 125 16.99 13.56 -3.29
CA TRP A 125 17.70 14.83 -3.32
C TRP A 125 18.92 14.77 -4.23
N GLU A 126 19.74 13.72 -4.15
CA GLU A 126 20.91 13.54 -5.04
C GLU A 126 20.54 13.51 -6.52
N ARG A 127 19.36 12.98 -6.86
CA ARG A 127 18.79 13.03 -8.22
C ARG A 127 18.31 14.43 -8.60
N ARG A 128 17.63 15.13 -7.68
CA ARG A 128 17.02 16.45 -7.93
C ARG A 128 18.03 17.61 -7.94
N GLU A 129 19.06 17.58 -7.10
CA GLU A 129 20.03 18.67 -6.95
C GLU A 129 20.70 19.06 -8.28
N ARG A 130 20.85 18.10 -9.19
CA ARG A 130 21.48 18.29 -10.50
C ARG A 130 20.62 19.09 -11.49
N THR A 131 19.31 19.16 -11.27
CA THR A 131 18.35 19.75 -12.22
C THR A 131 17.40 20.77 -11.60
N ALA A 132 17.56 21.05 -10.30
CA ALA A 132 16.64 21.88 -9.54
C ALA A 132 16.77 23.38 -9.88
N VAL A 133 15.62 24.03 -10.10
CA VAL A 133 15.49 25.48 -10.04
C VAL A 133 15.41 25.87 -8.56
N TRP A 134 16.28 26.79 -8.12
CA TRP A 134 16.37 27.15 -6.71
C TRP A 134 15.22 28.05 -6.26
N GLY A 135 14.33 27.50 -5.42
CA GLY A 135 13.27 28.23 -4.73
C GLY A 135 13.27 28.00 -3.22
N VAL A 136 12.23 28.50 -2.55
CA VAL A 136 11.99 28.28 -1.11
C VAL A 136 11.87 26.79 -0.80
N ARG A 137 11.14 26.05 -1.64
CA ARG A 137 10.95 24.60 -1.52
C ARG A 137 12.28 23.85 -1.54
N GLU A 138 13.13 24.14 -2.51
CA GLU A 138 14.41 23.44 -2.69
C GLU A 138 15.37 23.74 -1.55
N LYS A 139 15.37 24.98 -1.01
CA LYS A 139 16.13 25.34 0.19
C LYS A 139 15.66 24.54 1.41
N VAL A 140 14.34 24.44 1.62
CA VAL A 140 13.76 23.66 2.73
C VAL A 140 14.11 22.19 2.60
N LEU A 141 13.95 21.61 1.40
CA LEU A 141 14.28 20.20 1.13
C LEU A 141 15.77 19.91 1.36
N LYS A 142 16.67 20.82 0.94
CA LYS A 142 18.10 20.69 1.21
C LYS A 142 18.41 20.61 2.71
N ILE A 143 17.82 21.50 3.50
CA ILE A 143 18.03 21.53 4.95
C ILE A 143 17.45 20.27 5.60
N ARG A 144 16.28 19.82 5.15
CA ARG A 144 15.68 18.55 5.59
C ARG A 144 16.58 17.36 5.29
N VAL A 145 17.17 17.27 4.11
CA VAL A 145 18.07 16.17 3.74
C VAL A 145 19.29 16.15 4.64
N ALA A 146 19.89 17.31 4.93
CA ALA A 146 21.00 17.40 5.87
C ALA A 146 20.59 16.96 7.29
N PHE A 147 19.39 17.33 7.74
CA PHE A 147 18.86 16.89 9.02
C PHE A 147 18.64 15.38 9.10
N VAL A 148 18.02 14.80 8.07
CA VAL A 148 17.81 13.35 7.93
C VAL A 148 19.15 12.60 7.91
N ARG A 149 20.17 13.15 7.24
CA ARG A 149 21.53 12.59 7.29
C ARG A 149 22.10 12.59 8.71
N GLY A 150 21.85 13.64 9.51
CA GLY A 150 22.18 13.64 10.93
C GLY A 150 21.49 12.51 11.71
N ILE A 151 20.21 12.23 11.44
CA ILE A 151 19.50 11.08 12.03
C ILE A 151 20.17 9.76 11.62
N LEU A 152 20.51 9.59 10.35
CA LEU A 152 21.18 8.39 9.83
C LEU A 152 22.59 8.20 10.42
N CYS A 153 23.28 9.27 10.79
CA CYS A 153 24.55 9.26 11.53
C CYS A 153 24.40 8.98 13.04
N GLU A 154 23.20 8.65 13.53
CA GLU A 154 22.90 8.50 14.96
C GLU A 154 23.12 9.77 15.79
N GLU A 155 23.11 10.95 15.16
CA GLU A 155 23.31 12.24 15.83
C GLU A 155 22.02 12.79 16.46
N GLY A 156 20.93 12.01 16.45
CA GLY A 156 19.64 12.39 17.00
C GLY A 156 19.69 12.96 18.44
N PRO A 157 20.50 12.43 19.39
CA PRO A 157 20.61 13.02 20.72
C PRO A 157 21.19 14.44 20.71
N LYS A 158 22.14 14.74 19.81
CA LYS A 158 22.67 16.11 19.62
C LYS A 158 21.65 16.99 18.90
N LEU A 159 20.97 16.44 17.90
CA LEU A 159 19.90 17.13 17.19
C LEU A 159 18.77 17.52 18.15
N ALA A 160 18.48 16.74 19.19
CA ALA A 160 17.44 17.04 20.16
C ALA A 160 17.56 18.43 20.83
N GLU A 161 18.78 18.95 20.96
CA GLU A 161 19.07 20.27 21.55
C GLU A 161 18.89 21.43 20.56
N PHE A 162 18.82 21.15 19.27
CA PHE A 162 18.72 22.16 18.24
C PHE A 162 17.27 22.59 18.02
N THR A 163 17.10 23.75 17.39
CA THR A 163 15.83 24.21 16.84
C THR A 163 15.85 24.12 15.31
N PRO A 164 14.69 24.11 14.64
CA PRO A 164 14.65 24.28 13.18
C PRO A 164 15.35 25.56 12.69
N HIS A 165 15.29 26.63 13.48
CA HIS A 165 16.04 27.87 13.23
C HIS A 165 17.56 27.64 13.25
N ASP A 166 18.08 26.85 14.19
CA ASP A 166 19.51 26.54 14.26
C ASP A 166 19.97 25.77 13.02
N CYS A 167 19.17 24.81 12.56
CA CYS A 167 19.44 24.07 11.32
C CYS A 167 19.48 25.00 10.10
N ALA A 168 18.58 25.98 10.04
CA ALA A 168 18.50 26.95 8.95
C ALA A 168 19.66 27.97 8.96
N SER A 169 20.04 28.46 10.14
CA SER A 169 21.00 29.56 10.31
C SER A 169 22.45 29.09 10.34
N ARG A 170 22.73 27.94 10.96
CA ARG A 170 24.10 27.42 11.14
C ARG A 170 24.59 26.61 9.95
N GLY A 171 23.65 26.06 9.16
CA GLY A 171 23.96 25.12 8.09
C GLY A 171 24.49 23.81 8.68
N ILE A 172 23.60 22.86 8.91
CA ILE A 172 24.01 21.51 9.30
C ILE A 172 24.34 20.69 8.05
N ASP A 173 25.39 19.90 8.10
CA ASP A 173 25.71 18.90 7.08
C ASP A 173 26.38 17.71 7.74
N PHE A 174 25.96 16.51 7.33
CA PHE A 174 26.43 15.26 7.86
C PHE A 174 26.76 14.36 6.67
N PRO A 175 28.05 14.04 6.43
CA PRO A 175 28.42 13.16 5.34
C PRO A 175 27.93 11.75 5.65
N VAL A 176 27.03 11.23 4.82
CA VAL A 176 26.44 9.91 4.96
C VAL A 176 26.58 9.17 3.65
N ASP A 177 27.16 7.97 3.70
CA ASP A 177 27.07 7.02 2.59
C ASP A 177 25.71 6.31 2.66
N LEU A 178 24.78 6.72 1.80
CA LEU A 178 23.45 6.12 1.73
C LEU A 178 23.49 4.65 1.24
N ALA A 179 24.56 4.22 0.57
CA ALA A 179 24.73 2.82 0.17
C ALA A 179 25.01 1.91 1.36
N ALA A 180 25.62 2.43 2.42
CA ALA A 180 25.93 1.67 3.64
C ALA A 180 24.68 1.14 4.37
N PHE A 181 23.50 1.72 4.13
CA PHE A 181 22.24 1.27 4.72
C PHE A 181 21.55 0.17 3.91
N MET A 182 22.04 -0.15 2.70
CA MET A 182 21.43 -1.18 1.87
C MET A 182 21.33 -2.54 2.58
N PRO A 183 22.37 -3.05 3.26
CA PRO A 183 22.25 -4.32 3.99
C PRO A 183 21.16 -4.30 5.07
N ALA A 184 21.01 -3.18 5.79
CA ALA A 184 19.95 -3.02 6.79
C ALA A 184 18.56 -2.96 6.13
N LEU A 185 18.42 -2.26 5.01
CA LEU A 185 17.19 -2.22 4.23
C LEU A 185 16.84 -3.60 3.64
N HIS A 186 17.83 -4.38 3.20
CA HIS A 186 17.64 -5.78 2.79
C HIS A 186 17.21 -6.65 3.98
N ALA A 187 17.85 -6.49 5.14
CA ALA A 187 17.49 -7.21 6.36
C ALA A 187 16.06 -6.88 6.84
N GLN A 188 15.61 -5.64 6.61
CA GLN A 188 14.23 -5.20 6.85
C GLN A 188 13.24 -5.63 5.74
N GLY A 189 13.69 -6.28 4.67
CA GLY A 189 12.84 -6.72 3.56
C GLY A 189 12.38 -5.59 2.63
N ILE A 190 13.14 -4.49 2.53
CA ILE A 190 12.77 -3.33 1.72
C ILE A 190 13.28 -3.44 0.27
N TYR A 191 14.43 -4.09 0.03
CA TYR A 191 15.00 -4.39 -1.30
C TYR A 191 15.27 -5.91 -1.44
N ASP A 192 15.08 -6.49 -2.64
CA ASP A 192 15.43 -7.90 -2.94
C ASP A 192 16.90 -7.97 -3.32
N ASP A 193 17.57 -9.06 -2.89
CA ASP A 193 18.93 -9.52 -3.21
C ASP A 193 19.92 -8.49 -3.78
N TYR A 194 20.89 -8.10 -2.93
CA TYR A 194 22.18 -7.60 -3.41
C TYR A 194 23.00 -8.84 -3.81
N GLU A 195 23.25 -9.04 -5.10
CA GLU A 195 24.44 -9.78 -5.49
C GLU A 195 25.62 -9.01 -4.91
N GLU A 196 26.30 -9.63 -3.95
CA GLU A 196 27.56 -9.14 -3.40
C GLU A 196 28.47 -8.71 -4.58
N PRO A 197 29.00 -7.48 -4.65
CA PRO A 197 29.89 -7.09 -5.71
C PRO A 197 31.10 -7.99 -5.55
N ALA A 198 31.28 -8.90 -6.50
CA ALA A 198 32.36 -9.85 -6.51
C ALA A 198 33.66 -9.13 -6.16
N ALA A 199 34.18 -9.44 -4.97
CA ALA A 199 35.49 -8.99 -4.55
C ALA A 199 36.48 -9.47 -5.61
N ALA A 200 37.11 -8.50 -6.28
CA ALA A 200 38.38 -8.59 -6.98
C ALA A 200 38.80 -10.00 -7.45
N ALA A 201 38.31 -10.44 -8.61
CA ALA A 201 38.87 -11.59 -9.33
C ALA A 201 39.33 -11.16 -10.73
N ALA A 202 40.66 -11.23 -10.87
CA ALA A 202 41.53 -11.11 -12.04
C ALA A 202 40.90 -11.06 -13.46
N GLU A 203 41.43 -10.12 -14.25
CA GLU A 203 41.28 -10.03 -15.71
C GLU A 203 41.56 -11.36 -16.43
N PRO A 204 40.75 -11.75 -17.43
CA PRO A 204 41.18 -12.67 -18.48
C PRO A 204 41.48 -11.92 -19.79
N GLN A 205 42.67 -12.19 -20.34
CA GLN A 205 43.09 -11.81 -21.69
C GLN A 205 42.22 -12.44 -22.80
N PRO A 206 42.19 -11.86 -24.01
CA PRO A 206 41.29 -12.26 -25.09
C PRO A 206 41.88 -13.30 -26.05
N GLU A 207 40.99 -14.09 -26.67
CA GLU A 207 40.98 -14.64 -28.05
C GLU A 207 40.40 -16.08 -28.11
N PRO A 208 39.91 -16.59 -29.27
CA PRO A 208 39.37 -15.92 -30.46
C PRO A 208 37.98 -16.47 -30.93
N GLU A 209 37.36 -15.74 -31.85
CA GLU A 209 36.07 -15.98 -32.53
C GLU A 209 36.04 -17.24 -33.42
N GLU A 210 34.88 -17.90 -33.53
CA GLU A 210 34.44 -18.67 -34.72
C GLU A 210 32.89 -18.75 -34.79
N PRO A 211 32.28 -18.99 -35.98
CA PRO A 211 31.16 -18.17 -36.48
C PRO A 211 29.75 -18.81 -36.44
N GLU A 212 28.75 -17.93 -36.45
CA GLU A 212 27.30 -18.19 -36.58
C GLU A 212 26.88 -18.72 -37.98
N PRO A 213 25.90 -19.65 -38.09
CA PRO A 213 25.23 -19.93 -39.35
C PRO A 213 23.92 -19.13 -39.50
N SER A 214 23.94 -18.26 -40.49
CA SER A 214 22.79 -17.57 -41.09
C SER A 214 21.81 -18.56 -41.75
N TYR A 215 20.53 -18.50 -41.39
CA TYR A 215 19.43 -19.10 -42.15
C TYR A 215 18.49 -18.03 -42.70
N SER A 216 18.45 -17.92 -44.02
CA SER A 216 17.38 -17.28 -44.78
C SER A 216 17.30 -17.91 -46.17
N SER A 217 16.08 -17.90 -46.72
CA SER A 217 15.57 -18.58 -47.92
C SER A 217 15.13 -20.03 -47.66
N LEU A 218 13.91 -20.47 -48.03
CA LEU A 218 13.29 -20.32 -49.34
C LEU A 218 11.74 -20.22 -49.27
N LEU A 219 11.19 -19.32 -50.07
CA LEU A 219 9.86 -19.42 -50.69
C LEU A 219 9.91 -20.51 -51.78
N GLU A 220 8.87 -21.34 -51.89
CA GLU A 220 7.98 -21.41 -53.07
C GLU A 220 7.09 -22.68 -53.07
N ASN A 221 5.79 -22.42 -53.22
CA ASN A 221 4.71 -23.15 -53.90
C ASN A 221 4.85 -24.65 -54.22
N SER A 222 3.78 -25.39 -53.95
CA SER A 222 3.02 -26.11 -55.00
C SER A 222 1.61 -26.48 -54.51
N THR A 223 0.65 -26.30 -55.41
CA THR A 223 -0.77 -26.58 -55.36
C THR A 223 -1.07 -28.09 -55.38
N ASP A 224 -2.22 -28.52 -54.84
CA ASP A 224 -3.30 -29.06 -55.68
C ASP A 224 -4.55 -29.48 -54.90
N GLU A 225 -5.65 -29.42 -55.65
CA GLU A 225 -7.05 -29.56 -55.31
C GLU A 225 -7.48 -30.93 -54.73
N SER A 226 -8.48 -30.91 -53.85
CA SER A 226 -9.72 -31.66 -54.09
C SER A 226 -10.85 -31.16 -53.19
N GLY A 227 -11.99 -30.90 -53.83
CA GLY A 227 -13.15 -30.27 -53.21
C GLY A 227 -14.04 -31.24 -52.46
N TYR A 228 -14.76 -30.69 -51.47
CA TYR A 228 -16.16 -30.99 -51.23
C TYR A 228 -16.85 -29.72 -50.74
N SER A 229 -17.85 -29.31 -51.50
CA SER A 229 -18.78 -28.24 -51.17
C SER A 229 -19.63 -28.66 -49.97
N SER A 230 -19.64 -27.85 -48.92
CA SER A 230 -20.79 -27.77 -48.02
C SER A 230 -21.02 -26.30 -47.68
N ALA A 231 -22.16 -25.81 -48.12
CA ALA A 231 -22.66 -24.48 -47.82
C ALA A 231 -22.78 -24.30 -46.30
N ALA A 232 -22.06 -23.33 -45.74
CA ALA A 232 -22.31 -22.81 -44.40
C ALA A 232 -22.65 -21.32 -44.51
N SER A 233 -23.80 -21.01 -43.93
CA SER A 233 -24.56 -19.76 -43.89
C SER A 233 -23.74 -18.49 -43.61
N PRO A 234 -24.26 -17.28 -43.95
CA PRO A 234 -23.64 -16.02 -43.52
C PRO A 234 -23.50 -15.98 -41.98
N PRO A 235 -22.49 -15.27 -41.44
CA PRO A 235 -22.29 -15.21 -39.99
C PRO A 235 -23.57 -14.66 -39.36
N ALA A 236 -24.20 -15.47 -38.51
CA ALA A 236 -25.41 -15.10 -37.79
C ALA A 236 -25.14 -13.81 -37.02
N THR A 237 -26.02 -12.81 -37.17
CA THR A 237 -26.01 -11.60 -36.34
C THR A 237 -26.02 -12.02 -34.87
N PRO A 238 -25.07 -11.53 -34.04
CA PRO A 238 -24.93 -11.97 -32.66
C PRO A 238 -26.21 -11.66 -31.89
N THR A 239 -26.75 -12.66 -31.21
CA THR A 239 -27.96 -12.50 -30.42
C THR A 239 -27.70 -11.53 -29.25
N PRO A 240 -28.73 -10.89 -28.65
CA PRO A 240 -28.55 -10.03 -27.48
C PRO A 240 -27.84 -10.76 -26.32
N ALA A 241 -28.00 -12.08 -26.22
CA ALA A 241 -27.30 -12.90 -25.25
C ALA A 241 -25.79 -13.04 -25.57
N ASP A 242 -25.43 -13.23 -26.85
CA ASP A 242 -24.03 -13.27 -27.27
C ASP A 242 -23.33 -11.92 -27.01
N GLN A 243 -24.06 -10.81 -27.21
CA GLN A 243 -23.54 -9.47 -26.93
C GLN A 243 -23.34 -9.23 -25.43
N LEU A 244 -24.27 -9.67 -24.58
CA LEU A 244 -24.10 -9.59 -23.12
C LEU A 244 -22.94 -10.46 -22.64
N THR A 245 -22.79 -11.67 -23.19
CA THR A 245 -21.67 -12.57 -22.90
C THR A 245 -20.34 -11.91 -23.27
N ALA A 246 -20.26 -11.33 -24.47
CA ALA A 246 -19.08 -10.63 -24.94
C ALA A 246 -18.75 -9.40 -24.07
N LEU A 247 -19.76 -8.66 -23.62
CA LEU A 247 -19.57 -7.51 -22.73
C LEU A 247 -19.08 -7.93 -21.35
N LEU A 248 -19.63 -9.00 -20.77
CA LEU A 248 -19.20 -9.52 -19.47
C LEU A 248 -17.79 -10.11 -19.55
N LEU A 249 -17.47 -10.85 -20.62
CA LEU A 249 -16.12 -11.32 -20.86
C LEU A 249 -15.14 -10.15 -21.04
N LYS A 250 -15.52 -9.10 -21.75
CA LYS A 250 -14.70 -7.90 -21.90
C LYS A 250 -14.48 -7.18 -20.56
N ALA A 251 -15.44 -7.27 -19.64
CA ALA A 251 -15.32 -6.68 -18.32
C ALA A 251 -14.32 -7.39 -17.40
N THR A 252 -13.77 -8.55 -17.78
CA THR A 252 -12.65 -9.16 -17.05
C THR A 252 -11.30 -8.57 -17.47
N THR A 253 -11.22 -7.87 -18.61
CA THR A 253 -9.98 -7.30 -19.14
C THR A 253 -9.98 -5.77 -19.21
N ASP A 254 -11.14 -5.15 -19.46
CA ASP A 254 -11.26 -3.70 -19.68
C ASP A 254 -12.18 -3.03 -18.64
N PRO A 255 -11.83 -1.83 -18.14
CA PRO A 255 -12.71 -1.07 -17.28
C PRO A 255 -13.97 -0.61 -18.04
N LEU A 256 -15.13 -0.78 -17.41
CA LEU A 256 -16.42 -0.38 -17.95
C LEU A 256 -16.85 1.01 -17.45
N PRO A 257 -17.53 1.81 -18.29
CA PRO A 257 -18.14 3.05 -17.85
C PRO A 257 -19.18 2.82 -16.74
N THR A 258 -19.22 3.72 -15.75
CA THR A 258 -20.10 3.59 -14.57
C THR A 258 -21.58 3.38 -14.92
N GLN A 259 -22.09 4.09 -15.92
CA GLN A 259 -23.48 3.93 -16.38
C GLN A 259 -23.74 2.54 -16.95
N LEU A 260 -22.79 1.98 -17.70
CA LEU A 260 -22.91 0.64 -18.27
C LEU A 260 -22.88 -0.41 -17.15
N THR A 261 -21.99 -0.26 -16.17
CA THR A 261 -21.94 -1.12 -14.97
C THR A 261 -23.27 -1.12 -14.21
N GLN A 262 -23.87 0.06 -13.99
CA GLN A 262 -25.18 0.17 -13.33
C GLN A 262 -26.28 -0.51 -14.15
N ASN A 263 -26.34 -0.27 -15.46
CA ASN A 263 -27.31 -0.90 -16.35
C ASN A 263 -27.18 -2.42 -16.36
N LEU A 264 -25.94 -2.95 -16.37
CA LEU A 264 -25.67 -4.39 -16.30
C LEU A 264 -26.16 -4.98 -14.97
N LEU A 265 -25.85 -4.34 -13.85
CA LEU A 265 -26.32 -4.80 -12.53
C LEU A 265 -27.85 -4.78 -12.44
N THR A 266 -28.50 -3.73 -12.93
CA THR A 266 -29.98 -3.68 -13.00
C THR A 266 -30.53 -4.81 -13.87
N HIS A 267 -29.94 -5.05 -15.04
CA HIS A 267 -30.36 -6.12 -15.95
C HIS A 267 -30.17 -7.52 -15.35
N LEU A 268 -29.05 -7.77 -14.66
CA LEU A 268 -28.76 -9.03 -13.96
C LEU A 268 -29.68 -9.22 -12.74
N SER A 269 -29.96 -8.16 -12.00
CA SER A 269 -30.89 -8.21 -10.86
C SER A 269 -32.32 -8.55 -11.28
N THR A 270 -32.73 -8.09 -12.47
CA THR A 270 -34.04 -8.37 -13.07
C THR A 270 -34.09 -9.78 -13.66
N ASN A 271 -32.98 -10.25 -14.24
CA ASN A 271 -32.89 -11.53 -14.92
C ASN A 271 -31.92 -12.48 -14.20
N ARG A 272 -32.25 -12.87 -12.96
CA ARG A 272 -31.37 -13.68 -12.09
C ARG A 272 -31.00 -15.06 -12.67
N SER A 273 -31.83 -15.62 -13.56
CA SER A 273 -31.52 -16.88 -14.25
C SER A 273 -30.22 -16.81 -15.06
N LEU A 274 -29.84 -15.62 -15.54
CA LEU A 274 -28.60 -15.39 -16.27
C LEU A 274 -27.36 -15.66 -15.43
N LEU A 275 -27.42 -15.45 -14.11
CA LEU A 275 -26.32 -15.79 -13.19
C LEU A 275 -26.08 -17.30 -13.09
N SER A 276 -27.07 -18.11 -13.51
CA SER A 276 -27.02 -19.56 -13.42
C SER A 276 -26.80 -20.28 -14.74
N ALA A 277 -27.24 -19.69 -15.85
CA ALA A 277 -27.34 -20.34 -17.15
C ALA A 277 -26.27 -19.89 -18.16
N TYR A 278 -25.45 -18.90 -17.82
CA TYR A 278 -24.46 -18.34 -18.73
C TYR A 278 -23.14 -19.14 -18.76
N PRO A 279 -22.42 -19.13 -19.90
CA PRO A 279 -21.16 -19.84 -20.06
C PRO A 279 -20.00 -19.27 -19.23
N LEU A 280 -20.22 -18.13 -18.55
CA LEU A 280 -19.24 -17.53 -17.64
C LEU A 280 -19.39 -18.16 -16.26
N ASP A 281 -18.41 -18.95 -15.87
CA ASP A 281 -18.31 -19.42 -14.50
C ASP A 281 -17.82 -18.28 -13.58
N PHE A 282 -18.79 -17.53 -13.05
CA PHE A 282 -18.55 -16.49 -12.05
C PHE A 282 -18.03 -17.03 -10.71
N LEU A 283 -18.12 -18.34 -10.48
CA LEU A 283 -17.66 -19.00 -9.26
C LEU A 283 -16.22 -19.50 -9.38
N SER A 284 -15.58 -19.34 -10.54
CA SER A 284 -14.14 -19.53 -10.64
C SER A 284 -13.38 -18.39 -9.95
N VAL A 285 -12.41 -18.75 -9.10
CA VAL A 285 -11.53 -17.81 -8.39
C VAL A 285 -10.82 -16.86 -9.37
N SER A 286 -10.34 -17.38 -10.51
CA SER A 286 -9.61 -16.58 -11.51
C SER A 286 -10.54 -15.58 -12.22
N THR A 287 -11.75 -16.00 -12.57
CA THR A 287 -12.76 -15.15 -13.19
C THR A 287 -13.15 -14.01 -12.24
N LEU A 288 -13.47 -14.33 -10.98
CA LEU A 288 -13.86 -13.34 -10.00
C LEU A 288 -12.71 -12.35 -9.71
N ALA A 289 -11.48 -12.84 -9.57
CA ALA A 289 -10.30 -12.00 -9.40
C ALA A 289 -10.09 -11.02 -10.58
N ALA A 290 -10.32 -11.47 -11.81
CA ALA A 290 -10.22 -10.60 -12.99
C ALA A 290 -11.28 -9.47 -12.95
N TYR A 291 -12.52 -9.81 -12.58
CA TYR A 291 -13.57 -8.80 -12.39
C TYR A 291 -13.24 -7.80 -11.28
N VAL A 292 -12.72 -8.25 -10.14
CA VAL A 292 -12.35 -7.34 -9.04
C VAL A 292 -11.25 -6.37 -9.46
N SER A 293 -10.28 -6.85 -10.24
CA SER A 293 -9.14 -6.04 -10.68
C SER A 293 -9.53 -4.97 -11.70
N CYS A 294 -10.45 -5.28 -12.62
CA CYS A 294 -10.83 -4.36 -13.70
C CYS A 294 -12.09 -3.54 -13.37
N ASN A 295 -13.06 -4.15 -12.69
CA ASN A 295 -14.41 -3.62 -12.48
C ASN A 295 -14.94 -3.96 -11.07
N PRO A 296 -14.37 -3.39 -10.00
CA PRO A 296 -14.68 -3.78 -8.62
C PRO A 296 -16.15 -3.57 -8.22
N VAL A 297 -16.80 -2.54 -8.76
CA VAL A 297 -18.23 -2.27 -8.51
C VAL A 297 -19.12 -3.36 -9.12
N LEU A 298 -18.78 -3.80 -10.34
CA LEU A 298 -19.50 -4.88 -11.02
C LEU A 298 -19.27 -6.21 -10.28
N ALA A 299 -18.03 -6.50 -9.90
CA ALA A 299 -17.66 -7.71 -9.16
C ALA A 299 -18.46 -7.84 -7.86
N ARG A 300 -18.47 -6.79 -7.02
CA ARG A 300 -19.26 -6.75 -5.80
C ARG A 300 -20.75 -6.96 -6.08
N GLY A 301 -21.30 -6.26 -7.07
CA GLY A 301 -22.71 -6.38 -7.40
C GLY A 301 -23.10 -7.80 -7.85
N ILE A 302 -22.24 -8.47 -8.64
CA ILE A 302 -22.45 -9.87 -9.03
C ILE A 302 -22.42 -10.79 -7.81
N VAL A 303 -21.45 -10.62 -6.90
CA VAL A 303 -21.35 -11.43 -5.67
C VAL A 303 -22.58 -11.24 -4.78
N VAL A 304 -23.04 -10.01 -4.58
CA VAL A 304 -24.26 -9.70 -3.81
C VAL A 304 -25.47 -10.40 -4.45
N LEU A 305 -25.65 -10.25 -5.76
CA LEU A 305 -26.75 -10.90 -6.47
C LEU A 305 -26.68 -12.42 -6.38
N LEU A 306 -25.49 -13.02 -6.48
CA LEU A 306 -25.29 -14.46 -6.31
C LEU A 306 -25.64 -14.91 -4.88
N LEU A 307 -25.25 -14.17 -3.86
CA LEU A 307 -25.60 -14.51 -2.48
C LEU A 307 -27.12 -14.37 -2.24
N GLU A 308 -27.76 -13.32 -2.75
CA GLU A 308 -29.20 -13.11 -2.58
C GLU A 308 -30.08 -14.07 -3.39
N ALA A 309 -29.63 -14.51 -4.57
CA ALA A 309 -30.48 -15.21 -5.54
C ALA A 309 -30.47 -16.73 -5.42
N THR A 310 -29.66 -17.30 -4.54
CA THR A 310 -29.25 -18.71 -4.68
C THR A 310 -29.61 -19.61 -3.51
N SER A 311 -29.62 -20.91 -3.79
CA SER A 311 -29.83 -21.95 -2.79
C SER A 311 -28.67 -22.01 -1.80
N LEU A 312 -28.89 -22.62 -0.64
CA LEU A 312 -27.88 -22.75 0.42
C LEU A 312 -26.59 -23.44 -0.06
N ALA A 313 -26.69 -24.45 -0.94
CA ALA A 313 -25.53 -25.11 -1.54
C ALA A 313 -24.69 -24.15 -2.40
N ARG A 314 -25.35 -23.33 -3.21
CA ARG A 314 -24.66 -22.38 -4.08
C ARG A 314 -24.11 -21.17 -3.33
N ARG A 315 -24.74 -20.76 -2.22
CA ARG A 315 -24.15 -19.82 -1.28
C ARG A 315 -22.83 -20.37 -0.72
N ALA A 316 -22.80 -21.63 -0.30
CA ALA A 316 -21.57 -22.26 0.17
C ALA A 316 -20.47 -22.29 -0.90
N GLU A 317 -20.81 -22.56 -2.17
CA GLU A 317 -19.87 -22.45 -3.30
C GLU A 317 -19.32 -21.03 -3.45
N VAL A 318 -20.17 -19.99 -3.43
CA VAL A 318 -19.75 -18.58 -3.50
C VAL A 318 -18.80 -18.24 -2.35
N LEU A 319 -19.13 -18.64 -1.12
CA LEU A 319 -18.28 -18.41 0.04
C LEU A 319 -16.94 -19.13 -0.09
N GLY A 320 -16.93 -20.36 -0.61
CA GLY A 320 -15.71 -21.10 -0.91
C GLY A 320 -14.83 -20.40 -1.95
N THR A 321 -15.43 -19.86 -3.02
CA THR A 321 -14.72 -19.06 -4.02
C THR A 321 -14.14 -17.78 -3.42
N LEU A 322 -14.92 -17.06 -2.60
CA LEU A 322 -14.46 -15.85 -1.92
C LEU A 322 -13.30 -16.17 -0.96
N ALA A 323 -13.40 -17.27 -0.22
CA ALA A 323 -12.33 -17.76 0.66
C ALA A 323 -11.05 -18.12 -0.11
N GLY A 324 -11.15 -18.50 -1.38
CA GLY A 324 -10.02 -18.84 -2.25
C GLY A 324 -9.42 -17.66 -3.01
N LEU A 325 -9.94 -16.43 -2.87
CA LEU A 325 -9.40 -15.26 -3.57
C LEU A 325 -7.96 -14.95 -3.11
N PRO A 326 -7.09 -14.49 -4.02
CA PRO A 326 -5.71 -14.15 -3.67
C PRO A 326 -5.66 -12.98 -2.70
N VAL A 327 -4.59 -12.91 -1.91
CA VAL A 327 -4.35 -11.83 -0.95
C VAL A 327 -3.87 -10.59 -1.69
N ALA A 328 -4.81 -9.77 -2.15
CA ALA A 328 -4.55 -8.49 -2.80
C ALA A 328 -5.56 -7.44 -2.36
N LEU A 329 -5.18 -6.16 -2.40
CA LEU A 329 -5.96 -5.06 -1.83
C LEU A 329 -7.42 -5.04 -2.32
N GLY A 330 -7.66 -5.21 -3.62
CA GLY A 330 -9.02 -5.24 -4.18
C GLY A 330 -9.85 -6.45 -3.73
N MET A 331 -9.20 -7.60 -3.55
CA MET A 331 -9.87 -8.82 -3.06
C MET A 331 -10.23 -8.69 -1.58
N LEU A 332 -9.30 -8.14 -0.79
CA LEU A 332 -9.52 -7.85 0.63
C LEU A 332 -10.65 -6.83 0.82
N ASP A 333 -10.69 -5.77 0.00
CA ASP A 333 -11.80 -4.80 0.03
C ASP A 333 -13.14 -5.46 -0.35
N LEU A 334 -13.16 -6.34 -1.36
CA LEU A 334 -14.37 -7.09 -1.70
C LEU A 334 -14.85 -7.96 -0.52
N VAL A 335 -13.97 -8.79 0.04
CA VAL A 335 -14.30 -9.68 1.16
C VAL A 335 -14.76 -8.87 2.38
N ASN A 336 -14.05 -7.79 2.70
CA ASN A 336 -14.41 -6.89 3.79
C ASN A 336 -15.80 -6.28 3.59
N ARG A 337 -16.10 -5.75 2.40
CA ARG A 337 -17.44 -5.20 2.10
C ARG A 337 -18.53 -6.25 2.18
N VAL A 338 -18.27 -7.47 1.74
CA VAL A 338 -19.24 -8.58 1.84
C VAL A 338 -19.50 -8.96 3.30
N LEU A 339 -18.46 -9.01 4.14
CA LEU A 339 -18.59 -9.28 5.59
C LEU A 339 -19.36 -8.17 6.33
N MET A 340 -19.16 -6.92 5.92
CA MET A 340 -19.83 -5.75 6.50
C MET A 340 -21.25 -5.52 5.96
N GLU A 341 -21.63 -6.13 4.83
CA GLU A 341 -22.93 -5.89 4.22
C GLU A 341 -24.06 -6.39 5.13
N VAL A 342 -24.92 -5.47 5.57
CA VAL A 342 -26.01 -5.75 6.49
C VAL A 342 -27.05 -6.63 5.81
N GLY A 343 -27.36 -7.78 6.43
CA GLY A 343 -28.41 -8.69 5.96
C GLY A 343 -28.01 -9.62 4.80
N LEU A 344 -26.78 -9.52 4.29
CA LEU A 344 -26.32 -10.39 3.21
C LEU A 344 -25.87 -11.78 3.71
N LEU A 345 -25.13 -11.81 4.82
CA LEU A 345 -24.57 -13.01 5.43
C LEU A 345 -25.05 -13.16 6.88
N GLY A 346 -25.41 -14.39 7.27
CA GLY A 346 -25.64 -14.76 8.67
C GLY A 346 -24.32 -14.93 9.44
N ALA A 347 -24.38 -14.95 10.77
CA ALA A 347 -23.18 -15.05 11.63
C ALA A 347 -22.31 -16.28 11.31
N GLN A 348 -22.94 -17.44 11.05
CA GLN A 348 -22.24 -18.67 10.69
C GLN A 348 -21.53 -18.57 9.33
N GLU A 349 -22.13 -17.89 8.36
CA GLU A 349 -21.53 -17.69 7.04
C GLU A 349 -20.36 -16.71 7.08
N LYS A 350 -20.48 -15.65 7.91
CA LYS A 350 -19.39 -14.71 8.17
C LYS A 350 -18.19 -15.42 8.80
N SER A 351 -18.43 -16.21 9.84
CA SER A 351 -17.40 -17.01 10.49
C SER A 351 -16.76 -17.99 9.49
N HIS A 352 -17.57 -18.77 8.75
CA HIS A 352 -17.05 -19.72 7.77
C HIS A 352 -16.18 -19.05 6.68
N LEU A 353 -16.65 -17.93 6.12
CA LEU A 353 -15.90 -17.17 5.13
C LEU A 353 -14.60 -16.62 5.72
N LEU A 354 -14.65 -16.05 6.92
CA LEU A 354 -13.49 -15.44 7.56
C LEU A 354 -12.41 -16.47 7.86
N HIS A 355 -12.74 -17.56 8.55
CA HIS A 355 -11.80 -18.63 8.86
C HIS A 355 -11.25 -19.27 7.58
N GLY A 356 -12.12 -19.52 6.59
CA GLY A 356 -11.70 -20.07 5.30
C GLY A 356 -10.72 -19.16 4.58
N TYR A 357 -11.01 -17.86 4.53
CA TYR A 357 -10.17 -16.87 3.88
C TYR A 357 -8.83 -16.69 4.60
N LEU A 358 -8.82 -16.56 5.93
CA LEU A 358 -7.60 -16.39 6.72
C LEU A 358 -6.68 -17.61 6.61
N ASN A 359 -7.22 -18.83 6.71
CA ASN A 359 -6.43 -20.04 6.54
C ASN A 359 -5.81 -20.14 5.14
N ASN A 360 -6.59 -19.83 4.09
CA ASN A 360 -6.07 -19.81 2.73
C ASN A 360 -5.03 -18.70 2.53
N ALA A 361 -5.24 -17.53 3.14
CA ALA A 361 -4.32 -16.41 3.06
C ALA A 361 -2.99 -16.68 3.78
N ILE A 362 -3.03 -17.29 4.96
CA ILE A 362 -1.83 -17.73 5.72
C ILE A 362 -1.04 -18.75 4.90
N ARG A 363 -1.73 -19.74 4.33
CA ARG A 363 -1.10 -20.74 3.45
C ARG A 363 -0.53 -20.13 2.18
N ALA A 364 -1.26 -19.22 1.53
CA ALA A 364 -0.79 -18.51 0.35
C ALA A 364 0.44 -17.65 0.69
N ALA A 365 0.47 -17.00 1.85
CA ALA A 365 1.63 -16.28 2.32
C ALA A 365 2.83 -17.22 2.54
N GLU A 366 2.62 -18.43 3.05
CA GLU A 366 3.69 -19.43 3.24
C GLU A 366 4.23 -19.97 1.91
N GLU A 367 3.33 -20.31 0.99
CA GLU A 367 3.65 -20.85 -0.33
C GLU A 367 4.12 -19.77 -1.33
N GLU A 368 4.16 -18.50 -0.91
CA GLU A 368 4.55 -17.34 -1.73
C GLU A 368 5.98 -17.48 -2.24
N SER A 369 6.12 -17.69 -3.55
CA SER A 369 7.41 -17.93 -4.21
C SER A 369 8.10 -16.65 -4.69
N GLY A 370 7.46 -15.48 -4.52
CA GLY A 370 8.01 -14.16 -4.88
C GLY A 370 9.12 -13.63 -3.96
N GLY A 371 9.70 -14.49 -3.09
CA GLY A 371 10.73 -14.11 -2.12
C GLY A 371 10.17 -13.46 -0.86
N LYS A 372 11.05 -13.19 0.11
CA LYS A 372 10.66 -12.70 1.45
C LYS A 372 9.90 -11.39 1.38
N ARG A 373 10.17 -10.50 0.41
CA ARG A 373 9.49 -9.20 0.28
C ARG A 373 8.02 -9.32 -0.09
N VAL A 374 7.72 -10.16 -1.09
CA VAL A 374 6.34 -10.42 -1.50
C VAL A 374 5.61 -11.10 -0.35
N GLN A 375 6.24 -12.07 0.31
CA GLN A 375 5.71 -12.71 1.51
C GLN A 375 5.47 -11.72 2.67
N THR A 376 6.40 -10.81 2.98
CA THR A 376 6.19 -9.76 4.00
C THR A 376 4.98 -8.90 3.66
N ARG A 377 4.89 -8.45 2.41
CA ARG A 377 3.78 -7.61 1.95
C ARG A 377 2.45 -8.35 2.05
N THR A 378 2.41 -9.62 1.66
CA THR A 378 1.23 -10.49 1.79
C THR A 378 0.82 -10.62 3.26
N VAL A 379 1.76 -10.89 4.17
CA VAL A 379 1.50 -10.96 5.61
C VAL A 379 1.00 -9.62 6.16
N GLN A 380 1.59 -8.49 5.76
CA GLN A 380 1.15 -7.15 6.17
C GLN A 380 -0.29 -6.85 5.70
N LEU A 381 -0.66 -7.28 4.49
CA LEU A 381 -2.03 -7.15 3.99
C LEU A 381 -3.02 -8.01 4.81
N ILE A 382 -2.62 -9.21 5.23
CA ILE A 382 -3.43 -10.07 6.11
C ILE A 382 -3.61 -9.40 7.47
N VAL A 383 -2.53 -8.88 8.08
CA VAL A 383 -2.58 -8.17 9.37
C VAL A 383 -3.48 -6.94 9.28
N LEU A 384 -3.37 -6.15 8.21
CA LEU A 384 -4.20 -4.98 7.98
C LEU A 384 -5.68 -5.36 7.87
N PHE A 385 -5.98 -6.43 7.13
CA PHE A 385 -7.34 -6.94 6.97
C PHE A 385 -7.95 -7.39 8.32
N VAL A 386 -7.24 -8.20 9.10
CA VAL A 386 -7.72 -8.65 10.41
C VAL A 386 -7.94 -7.47 11.36
N THR A 387 -7.00 -6.53 11.39
CA THR A 387 -7.10 -5.33 12.23
C THR A 387 -8.31 -4.48 11.84
N ALA A 388 -8.59 -4.33 10.55
CA ALA A 388 -9.76 -3.61 10.06
C ALA A 388 -11.08 -4.27 10.50
N LEU A 389 -11.15 -5.61 10.47
CA LEU A 389 -12.33 -6.36 10.92
C LEU A 389 -12.58 -6.21 12.42
N ILE A 390 -11.53 -6.28 13.24
CA ILE A 390 -11.63 -6.12 14.70
C ILE A 390 -12.03 -4.68 15.04
N ARG A 391 -11.36 -3.66 14.46
CA ARG A 391 -11.68 -2.24 14.71
C ARG A 391 -13.08 -1.85 14.22
N GLY A 392 -13.57 -2.49 13.15
CA GLY A 392 -14.91 -2.28 12.63
C GLY A 392 -16.00 -3.02 13.40
N GLU A 393 -15.67 -3.72 14.49
CA GLU A 393 -16.57 -4.59 15.26
C GLU A 393 -17.31 -5.62 14.38
N VAL A 394 -16.68 -6.00 13.25
CA VAL A 394 -17.21 -7.00 12.32
C VAL A 394 -16.98 -8.40 12.87
N VAL A 395 -15.85 -8.58 13.55
CA VAL A 395 -15.47 -9.82 14.22
C VAL A 395 -14.92 -9.50 15.60
N ALA A 396 -15.24 -10.35 16.57
CA ALA A 396 -14.66 -10.25 17.90
C ALA A 396 -13.21 -10.81 17.91
N PRO A 397 -12.30 -10.27 18.74
CA PRO A 397 -10.91 -10.77 18.83
C PRO A 397 -10.82 -12.27 19.11
N GLU A 398 -11.75 -12.81 19.91
CA GLU A 398 -11.80 -14.21 20.32
C GLU A 398 -12.13 -15.14 19.13
N GLU A 399 -12.88 -14.64 18.16
CA GLU A 399 -13.28 -15.40 16.97
C GLU A 399 -12.14 -15.60 15.98
N VAL A 400 -11.10 -14.76 15.98
CA VAL A 400 -9.94 -14.88 15.08
C VAL A 400 -8.65 -15.28 15.79
N PHE A 401 -8.75 -15.67 17.07
CA PHE A 401 -7.60 -15.86 17.94
C PHE A 401 -6.61 -16.90 17.39
N TYR A 402 -7.11 -18.04 16.93
CA TYR A 402 -6.25 -19.14 16.46
C TYR A 402 -5.56 -18.81 15.13
N GLU A 403 -6.25 -18.15 14.20
CA GLU A 403 -5.66 -17.71 12.94
C GLU A 403 -4.60 -16.62 13.17
N VAL A 404 -4.86 -15.68 14.08
CA VAL A 404 -3.89 -14.64 14.45
C VAL A 404 -2.69 -15.23 15.21
N GLN A 405 -2.92 -16.22 16.07
CA GLN A 405 -1.84 -16.97 16.72
C GLN A 405 -0.96 -17.66 15.68
N GLU A 406 -1.57 -18.39 14.74
CA GLU A 406 -0.83 -19.05 13.68
C GLU A 406 -0.03 -18.05 12.83
N LEU A 407 -0.67 -16.95 12.41
CA LEU A 407 -0.01 -15.87 11.68
C LEU A 407 1.18 -15.28 12.46
N GLY A 408 0.99 -15.01 13.75
CA GLY A 408 2.00 -14.43 14.63
C GLY A 408 3.19 -15.35 14.93
N VAL A 409 2.94 -16.66 15.06
CA VAL A 409 3.99 -17.68 15.27
C VAL A 409 4.74 -17.97 13.96
N ARG A 410 4.01 -18.17 12.86
CA ARG A 410 4.57 -18.59 11.57
C ARG A 410 5.34 -17.47 10.88
N PHE A 411 4.86 -16.24 11.01
CA PHE A 411 5.50 -15.04 10.47
C PHE A 411 6.06 -14.17 11.59
N ALA A 412 6.59 -14.80 12.64
CA ALA A 412 7.19 -14.11 13.79
C ALA A 412 8.34 -13.16 13.42
N TRP A 413 8.90 -13.23 12.22
CA TRP A 413 9.90 -12.28 11.72
C TRP A 413 9.27 -10.97 11.19
N VAL A 414 7.99 -10.98 10.80
CA VAL A 414 7.22 -9.79 10.39
C VAL A 414 6.72 -9.06 11.64
N ARG A 415 7.11 -7.79 11.79
CA ARG A 415 6.82 -6.99 12.99
C ARG A 415 5.32 -6.82 13.21
N GLU A 416 4.57 -6.53 12.16
CA GLU A 416 3.13 -6.28 12.20
C GLU A 416 2.36 -7.52 12.70
N ALA A 417 2.78 -8.72 12.27
CA ALA A 417 2.18 -9.97 12.75
C ALA A 417 2.43 -10.21 14.24
N ARG A 418 3.66 -9.93 14.72
CA ARG A 418 3.99 -10.01 16.16
C ARG A 418 3.22 -9.00 17.00
N GLU A 419 3.01 -7.79 16.48
CA GLU A 419 2.28 -6.73 17.17
C GLU A 419 0.79 -7.08 17.27
N LEU A 420 0.17 -7.56 16.18
CA LEU A 420 -1.22 -8.02 16.18
C LEU A 420 -1.43 -9.15 17.20
N TRP A 421 -0.55 -10.17 17.20
CA TRP A 421 -0.64 -11.28 18.15
C TRP A 421 -0.52 -10.83 19.60
N ARG A 422 0.48 -10.01 19.93
CA ARG A 422 0.65 -9.47 21.29
C ARG A 422 -0.55 -8.62 21.73
N GLY A 423 -1.11 -7.83 20.81
CA GLY A 423 -2.32 -7.05 21.06
C GLY A 423 -3.49 -7.95 21.43
N LEU A 424 -3.68 -9.05 20.71
CA LEU A 424 -4.74 -10.02 20.99
C LEU A 424 -4.54 -10.72 22.35
N CYS A 425 -3.32 -11.15 22.68
CA CYS A 425 -3.03 -11.74 24.00
C CYS A 425 -3.39 -10.79 25.15
N ALA A 426 -3.02 -9.51 25.01
CA ALA A 426 -3.30 -8.50 26.03
C ALA A 426 -4.80 -8.26 26.23
N VAL A 427 -5.61 -8.33 25.16
CA VAL A 427 -7.07 -8.25 25.24
C VAL A 427 -7.64 -9.47 25.97
N THR A 428 -7.16 -10.67 25.65
CA THR A 428 -7.66 -11.91 26.27
C THR A 428 -7.24 -12.09 27.74
N GLU A 429 -6.09 -11.53 28.15
CA GLU A 429 -5.63 -11.56 29.56
C GLU A 429 -6.32 -10.51 30.44
N GLY A 430 -6.90 -9.47 29.85
CA GLY A 430 -7.62 -8.39 30.54
C GLY A 430 -9.08 -8.67 30.89
N GLU A 431 -9.63 -9.82 30.48
CA GLU A 431 -11.02 -10.23 30.74
C GLU A 431 -11.18 -11.31 31.84
N VAL A 432 -10.13 -11.57 32.64
CA VAL A 432 -10.17 -12.49 33.80
C VAL A 432 -10.23 -11.75 35.14
#